data_AF-A0A9D1AS19-F1
#
_entry.id   AF-A0A9D1AS19-F1
#
_cell.length_a   1.000
_cell.length_b   1.000
_cell.length_c   1.000
_cell.angle_alpha   90.00
_cell.angle_beta   90.00
_cell.angle_gamma   90.00
#
_symmetry.space_group_name_H-M   'P 1'
#
loop_
_entity.id
_entity.type
_entity.pdbx_description
1 polymer ?
#
loop_
_entity_poly.entity_id
_entity_poly.type
_entity_poly.pdbx_seq_one_letter_code
_entity_poly.pdbx_strand_id
1 'polypeptide(L)'
;MTTRDLATGAVAVVVVGIVWLQGQAMTEQGRAVAATQEHVRLTLHGSTPTMAWSPDGRRVAVSASYTYFGHEAAISSHRSELGIWVVDATSGEKRRISNEQGYHPIWLDDATVAWGHSPYEDGDDGLFVGMADELSVRRIGTMEGVYHTLPAKEGGVLYWSGWPEEQGWMIADPATGLLSSAGVGAGVTSWQVPRNKVKSQCLQQVGKTRLMASRSGDEPHWVIQSGGERHPLSMKPYVFGEDEFAPDEHKGMVRPCLSPDGKKVAFFVAGEGETFGLRIGAVP
;
A
#
# COMPACT_ATOMS: atom_id res chain seq x y z
N MET A 1 -36.65 -63.80 -42.02
CA MET A 1 -36.82 -62.57 -42.83
C MET A 1 -35.89 -61.53 -42.24
N THR A 2 -34.57 -61.52 -42.44
CA THR A 2 -33.74 -61.56 -43.67
C THR A 2 -34.06 -60.48 -44.71
N THR A 3 -33.08 -59.57 -44.83
CA THR A 3 -32.67 -58.77 -46.01
C THR A 3 -33.59 -57.59 -46.38
N ARG A 4 -33.11 -56.43 -46.84
CA ARG A 4 -31.99 -56.16 -47.76
C ARG A 4 -31.64 -54.66 -47.75
N ASP A 5 -30.36 -54.36 -47.96
CA ASP A 5 -29.83 -53.05 -48.37
C ASP A 5 -30.43 -52.55 -49.69
N LEU A 6 -30.38 -51.23 -49.92
CA LEU A 6 -29.92 -50.62 -51.17
C LEU A 6 -29.75 -49.08 -51.08
N ALA A 7 -28.52 -48.64 -51.37
CA ALA A 7 -28.12 -47.56 -52.27
C ALA A 7 -28.47 -46.06 -52.00
N THR A 8 -27.41 -45.34 -51.62
CA THR A 8 -26.86 -44.11 -52.23
C THR A 8 -27.76 -43.12 -52.99
N GLY A 9 -27.78 -41.88 -52.49
CA GLY A 9 -28.03 -40.67 -53.26
C GLY A 9 -27.22 -39.51 -52.68
N ALA A 10 -26.19 -39.05 -53.39
CA ALA A 10 -25.38 -37.91 -53.01
C ALA A 10 -26.10 -36.59 -53.33
N VAL A 11 -26.09 -35.64 -52.41
CA VAL A 11 -26.41 -34.22 -52.67
C VAL A 11 -25.22 -33.40 -52.22
N ALA A 12 -24.48 -32.86 -53.19
CA ALA A 12 -23.48 -31.84 -52.94
C ALA A 12 -24.19 -30.51 -52.70
N VAL A 13 -24.12 -29.99 -51.46
CA VAL A 13 -24.55 -28.63 -51.16
C VAL A 13 -23.33 -27.72 -51.22
N VAL A 14 -23.34 -26.81 -52.18
CA VAL A 14 -22.44 -25.66 -52.27
C VAL A 14 -22.94 -24.60 -51.28
N VAL A 15 -22.16 -24.27 -50.25
CA VAL A 15 -22.41 -23.07 -49.43
C VAL A 15 -21.11 -22.29 -49.23
N VAL A 16 -21.01 -21.23 -50.03
CA VAL A 16 -20.47 -19.88 -49.76
C VAL A 16 -19.47 -19.76 -48.60
N GLY A 17 -18.19 -19.61 -48.98
CA GLY A 17 -17.17 -19.08 -48.07
C GLY A 17 -17.49 -17.64 -47.69
N ILE A 18 -17.68 -17.40 -46.40
CA ILE A 18 -17.64 -16.05 -45.82
C ILE A 18 -16.18 -15.61 -45.85
N VAL A 19 -15.87 -14.67 -46.75
CA VAL A 19 -14.64 -13.89 -46.70
C VAL A 19 -14.73 -13.00 -45.47
N TRP A 20 -14.01 -13.35 -44.41
CA TRP A 20 -13.70 -12.39 -43.37
C TRP A 20 -12.76 -11.34 -43.97
N LEU A 21 -13.32 -10.20 -44.32
CA LEU A 21 -12.57 -8.95 -44.46
C LEU A 21 -11.96 -8.67 -43.09
N GLN A 22 -10.69 -9.06 -42.92
CA GLN A 22 -9.87 -8.53 -41.85
C GLN A 22 -9.75 -7.02 -42.08
N GLY A 23 -10.62 -6.26 -41.42
CA GLY A 23 -10.37 -4.86 -41.17
C GLY A 23 -9.04 -4.77 -40.42
N GLN A 24 -8.01 -4.31 -41.12
CA GLN A 24 -6.76 -3.89 -40.50
C GLN A 24 -7.08 -2.64 -39.66
N ALA A 25 -7.51 -2.88 -38.41
CA ALA A 25 -7.43 -1.88 -37.37
C ALA A 25 -5.96 -1.49 -37.25
N MET A 26 -5.70 -0.20 -37.42
CA MET A 26 -4.38 0.38 -37.35
C MET A 26 -3.68 -0.07 -36.06
N THR A 27 -2.57 -0.79 -36.25
CA THR A 27 -1.61 -1.11 -35.20
C THR A 27 -0.87 0.18 -34.83
N GLU A 28 -1.45 0.97 -33.92
CA GLU A 28 -0.62 1.75 -33.01
C GLU A 28 0.35 0.77 -32.37
N GLN A 29 1.63 1.06 -32.52
CA GLN A 29 2.74 0.25 -32.09
C GLN A 29 2.57 -0.15 -30.63
N GLY A 30 2.13 -1.40 -30.46
CA GLY A 30 2.04 -2.10 -29.19
C GLY A 30 3.43 -2.26 -28.58
N ARG A 31 3.91 -1.22 -27.91
CA ARG A 31 4.69 -1.43 -26.70
C ARG A 31 3.72 -2.05 -25.73
N ALA A 32 3.79 -3.37 -25.59
CA ALA A 32 3.21 -4.07 -24.48
C ALA A 32 3.51 -3.25 -23.23
N VAL A 33 2.45 -2.78 -22.56
CA VAL A 33 2.57 -2.32 -21.18
C VAL A 33 3.23 -3.50 -20.48
N ALA A 34 4.50 -3.38 -20.10
CA ALA A 34 5.11 -4.33 -19.18
C ALA A 34 4.36 -4.13 -17.87
N ALA A 35 3.20 -4.77 -17.79
CA ALA A 35 2.38 -4.82 -16.62
C ALA A 35 3.29 -5.38 -15.54
N THR A 36 3.42 -4.63 -14.45
CA THR A 36 3.97 -5.17 -13.21
C THR A 36 3.32 -6.53 -12.99
N GLN A 37 4.10 -7.61 -13.07
CA GLN A 37 3.56 -8.95 -12.84
C GLN A 37 3.11 -8.96 -11.39
N GLU A 38 1.80 -9.01 -11.18
CA GLU A 38 1.22 -9.07 -9.84
C GLU A 38 1.58 -10.42 -9.22
N HIS A 39 2.22 -10.37 -8.07
CA HIS A 39 2.61 -11.56 -7.31
C HIS A 39 1.72 -11.76 -6.09
N VAL A 40 1.18 -10.68 -5.52
CA VAL A 40 0.40 -10.73 -4.28
C VAL A 40 -0.85 -9.86 -4.37
N ARG A 41 -1.98 -10.44 -3.96
CA ARG A 41 -3.28 -9.79 -3.77
C ARG A 41 -3.81 -10.02 -2.36
N LEU A 42 -4.14 -8.95 -1.67
CA LEU A 42 -4.79 -9.02 -0.35
C LEU A 42 -5.93 -8.01 -0.24
N THR A 43 -7.10 -8.45 0.20
CA THR A 43 -8.20 -7.55 0.62
C THR A 43 -8.02 -7.16 2.08
N LEU A 44 -8.05 -5.87 2.35
CA LEU A 44 -8.03 -5.24 3.67
C LEU A 44 -9.33 -4.49 3.90
N HIS A 45 -9.77 -4.41 5.15
CA HIS A 45 -10.95 -3.65 5.57
C HIS A 45 -10.50 -2.40 6.33
N GLY A 46 -11.15 -1.27 6.08
CA GLY A 46 -10.81 0.01 6.71
C GLY A 46 -11.14 1.21 5.83
N SER A 47 -10.81 2.41 6.28
CA SER A 47 -11.00 3.65 5.51
C SER A 47 -9.68 4.35 5.14
N THR A 48 -8.56 3.93 5.71
CA THR A 48 -7.28 4.66 5.67
C THR A 48 -6.08 3.71 5.63
N PRO A 49 -5.94 2.93 4.55
CA PRO A 49 -4.90 1.90 4.44
C PRO A 49 -3.53 2.55 4.26
N THR A 50 -2.57 2.20 5.10
CA THR A 50 -1.19 2.69 4.99
C THR A 50 -0.22 1.52 4.92
N MET A 51 0.97 1.74 4.37
CA MET A 51 1.97 0.69 4.22
C MET A 51 3.40 1.18 4.42
N ALA A 52 4.27 0.26 4.83
CA ALA A 52 5.71 0.47 4.87
C ALA A 52 6.47 -0.78 4.45
N TRP A 53 7.50 -0.61 3.62
CA TRP A 53 8.45 -1.67 3.31
C TRP A 53 9.41 -1.92 4.47
N SER A 54 9.65 -3.20 4.75
CA SER A 54 10.78 -3.65 5.57
C SER A 54 12.11 -3.21 4.93
N PRO A 55 13.17 -2.96 5.72
CA PRO A 55 14.46 -2.52 5.19
C PRO A 55 15.08 -3.51 4.18
N ASP A 56 14.89 -4.81 4.36
CA ASP A 56 15.33 -5.85 3.42
C ASP A 56 14.45 -5.99 2.15
N GLY A 57 13.31 -5.30 2.08
CA GLY A 57 12.38 -5.33 0.95
C GLY A 57 11.66 -6.66 0.75
N ARG A 58 11.65 -7.55 1.75
CA ARG A 58 10.97 -8.85 1.69
C ARG A 58 9.54 -8.78 2.19
N ARG A 59 9.23 -7.83 3.06
CA ARG A 59 7.92 -7.70 3.72
C ARG A 59 7.35 -6.29 3.61
N VAL A 60 6.03 -6.21 3.64
CA VAL A 60 5.26 -4.96 3.73
C VAL A 60 4.41 -5.03 4.99
N ALA A 61 4.53 -4.03 5.85
CA ALA A 61 3.59 -3.82 6.95
C ALA A 61 2.43 -2.96 6.43
N VAL A 62 1.19 -3.31 6.77
CA VAL A 62 -0.02 -2.57 6.36
C VAL A 62 -0.99 -2.37 7.52
N SER A 63 -1.70 -1.26 7.52
CA SER A 63 -2.84 -1.03 8.42
C SER A 63 -4.15 -1.44 7.77
N ALA A 64 -4.97 -2.16 8.52
CA ALA A 64 -6.39 -2.38 8.25
C ALA A 64 -7.17 -1.69 9.38
N SER A 65 -7.59 -0.45 9.16
CA SER A 65 -8.19 0.39 10.20
C SER A 65 -9.28 1.30 9.64
N TYR A 66 -10.31 1.53 10.45
CA TYR A 66 -11.34 2.53 10.22
C TYR A 66 -11.04 3.78 11.02
N THR A 67 -11.27 4.93 10.40
CA THR A 67 -11.36 6.21 11.08
C THR A 67 -12.62 6.24 11.95
N TYR A 68 -12.55 6.81 13.15
CA TYR A 68 -13.59 6.65 14.18
C TYR A 68 -14.99 7.20 13.85
N PHE A 69 -15.12 8.23 13.03
CA PHE A 69 -16.42 8.89 12.86
C PHE A 69 -17.37 8.09 11.95
N GLY A 70 -18.28 7.34 12.58
CA GLY A 70 -19.42 6.69 11.91
C GLY A 70 -19.16 5.28 11.40
N HIS A 71 -18.08 4.63 11.84
CA HIS A 71 -17.71 3.27 11.43
C HIS A 71 -17.86 2.23 12.55
N GLU A 72 -18.55 2.52 13.65
CA GLU A 72 -18.67 1.62 14.81
C GLU A 72 -19.23 0.24 14.42
N ALA A 73 -20.24 0.23 13.55
CA ALA A 73 -20.82 -1.01 13.05
C ALA A 73 -19.82 -1.82 12.21
N ALA A 74 -19.04 -1.15 11.35
CA ALA A 74 -18.03 -1.77 10.51
C ALA A 74 -16.84 -2.28 11.33
N ILE A 75 -16.38 -1.52 12.33
CA ILE A 75 -15.36 -1.94 13.29
C ILE A 75 -15.79 -3.22 13.99
N SER A 76 -17.05 -3.25 14.48
CA SER A 76 -17.62 -4.42 15.14
C SER A 76 -17.71 -5.63 14.20
N SER A 77 -18.19 -5.46 12.96
CA SER A 77 -18.37 -6.56 12.00
C SER A 77 -17.06 -7.11 11.43
N HIS A 78 -16.01 -6.29 11.36
CA HIS A 78 -14.73 -6.64 10.75
C HIS A 78 -13.59 -6.78 11.76
N ARG A 79 -13.86 -6.85 13.07
CA ARG A 79 -12.82 -6.82 14.12
C ARG A 79 -11.70 -7.85 13.96
N SER A 80 -11.99 -9.03 13.41
CA SER A 80 -10.98 -10.07 13.14
C SER A 80 -10.07 -9.76 11.95
N GLU A 81 -10.42 -8.78 11.13
CA GLU A 81 -9.73 -8.39 9.89
C GLU A 81 -8.93 -7.10 10.06
N LEU A 82 -9.19 -6.33 11.12
CA LEU A 82 -8.51 -5.07 11.44
C LEU A 82 -7.14 -5.28 12.09
N GLY A 83 -6.39 -4.19 12.25
CA GLY A 83 -5.10 -4.15 12.93
C GLY A 83 -3.91 -4.06 11.99
N ILE A 84 -2.74 -4.43 12.51
CA ILE A 84 -1.49 -4.39 11.76
C ILE A 84 -1.18 -5.76 11.18
N TRP A 85 -0.92 -5.78 9.88
CA TRP A 85 -0.58 -6.98 9.14
C TRP A 85 0.81 -6.84 8.53
N VAL A 86 1.52 -7.95 8.47
CA VAL A 86 2.78 -8.10 7.73
C VAL A 86 2.54 -9.08 6.59
N VAL A 87 2.95 -8.69 5.39
CA VAL A 87 2.78 -9.46 4.16
C VAL A 87 4.14 -9.76 3.56
N ASP A 88 4.43 -11.03 3.32
CA ASP A 88 5.59 -11.44 2.53
C ASP A 88 5.39 -11.05 1.06
N ALA A 89 6.31 -10.27 0.52
CA ALA A 89 6.19 -9.64 -0.78
C ALA A 89 6.38 -10.59 -1.96
N THR A 90 6.76 -11.85 -1.70
CA THR A 90 6.99 -12.86 -2.74
C THR A 90 5.89 -13.91 -2.73
N SER A 91 5.61 -14.49 -1.58
CA SER A 91 4.62 -15.56 -1.38
C SER A 91 3.21 -15.04 -1.18
N GLY A 92 3.06 -13.80 -0.70
CA GLY A 92 1.77 -13.25 -0.29
C GLY A 92 1.25 -13.80 1.03
N GLU A 93 2.04 -14.61 1.75
CA GLU A 93 1.69 -15.01 3.12
C GLU A 93 1.50 -13.75 3.97
N LYS A 94 0.42 -13.74 4.76
CA LYS A 94 0.10 -12.64 5.65
C LYS A 94 0.02 -13.10 7.09
N ARG A 95 0.46 -12.24 7.99
CA ARG A 95 0.39 -12.43 9.44
C ARG A 95 -0.16 -11.19 10.09
N ARG A 96 -1.13 -11.37 10.99
CA ARG A 96 -1.60 -10.30 11.87
C ARG A 96 -0.66 -10.22 13.06
N ILE A 97 -0.16 -9.02 13.36
CA ILE A 97 0.77 -8.77 14.48
C ILE A 97 0.15 -7.92 15.59
N SER A 98 -1.06 -7.36 15.36
CA SER A 98 -1.87 -6.69 16.38
C SER A 98 -3.36 -7.01 16.21
N ASN A 99 -4.05 -7.28 17.33
CA ASN A 99 -5.51 -7.41 17.37
C ASN A 99 -6.23 -6.07 17.44
N GLU A 100 -5.54 -5.02 17.87
CA GLU A 100 -6.06 -3.67 17.93
C GLU A 100 -5.77 -2.94 16.62
N GLN A 101 -6.57 -1.92 16.34
CA GLN A 101 -6.33 -1.04 15.21
C GLN A 101 -4.99 -0.31 15.38
N GLY A 102 -4.54 0.31 14.30
CA GLY A 102 -3.30 1.05 14.32
C GLY A 102 -3.06 1.73 12.98
N TYR A 103 -2.35 2.84 13.03
CA TYR A 103 -2.10 3.70 11.89
C TYR A 103 -0.62 3.81 11.62
N HIS A 104 -0.31 3.98 10.33
CA HIS A 104 1.03 4.36 9.85
C HIS A 104 2.12 3.40 10.33
N PRO A 105 1.99 2.09 10.06
CA PRO A 105 3.00 1.14 10.47
C PRO A 105 4.34 1.50 9.83
N ILE A 106 5.41 1.40 10.61
CA ILE A 106 6.78 1.64 10.18
C ILE A 106 7.66 0.48 10.62
N TRP A 107 8.68 0.18 9.85
CA TRP A 107 9.70 -0.78 10.27
C TRP A 107 10.82 -0.07 11.02
N LEU A 108 11.21 -0.60 12.18
CA LEU A 108 12.38 -0.13 12.92
C LEU A 108 13.65 -0.84 12.44
N ASP A 109 13.51 -2.13 12.14
CA ASP A 109 14.51 -3.01 11.54
C ASP A 109 13.80 -4.07 10.68
N ASP A 110 14.47 -5.18 10.34
CA ASP A 110 13.85 -6.22 9.53
C ASP A 110 12.79 -7.04 10.27
N ALA A 111 12.73 -7.02 11.60
CA ALA A 111 11.86 -7.87 12.41
C ALA A 111 10.84 -7.10 13.27
N THR A 112 11.02 -5.80 13.44
CA THR A 112 10.22 -4.99 14.37
C THR A 112 9.44 -3.90 13.65
N VAL A 113 8.14 -3.85 13.93
CA VAL A 113 7.20 -2.85 13.39
C VAL A 113 6.69 -1.99 14.53
N ALA A 114 6.62 -0.67 14.33
CA ALA A 114 5.96 0.27 15.22
C ALA A 114 4.78 0.94 14.53
N TRP A 115 3.78 1.39 15.30
CA TRP A 115 2.61 2.09 14.78
C TRP A 115 2.02 2.99 15.85
N GLY A 116 1.28 4.01 15.42
CA GLY A 116 0.47 4.85 16.28
C GLY A 116 -0.91 4.25 16.48
N HIS A 117 -1.47 4.47 17.66
CA HIS A 117 -2.88 4.35 17.93
C HIS A 117 -3.30 5.71 18.47
N SER A 118 -4.22 6.38 17.79
CA SER A 118 -4.73 7.68 18.19
C SER A 118 -6.02 7.50 19.01
N PRO A 119 -6.53 8.58 19.63
CA PRO A 119 -7.84 8.56 20.28
C PRO A 119 -9.02 8.26 19.33
N TYR A 120 -8.77 8.15 18.02
CA TYR A 120 -9.76 7.90 16.98
C TYR A 120 -9.84 6.41 16.57
N GLU A 121 -9.27 5.50 17.34
CA GLU A 121 -9.31 4.08 17.02
C GLU A 121 -9.84 3.23 18.19
N ASP A 122 -10.26 2.00 17.88
CA ASP A 122 -10.63 1.00 18.91
C ASP A 122 -9.35 0.43 19.55
N GLY A 123 -9.08 0.82 20.80
CA GLY A 123 -7.93 0.36 21.59
C GLY A 123 -7.38 1.43 22.55
N ASP A 124 -6.20 1.16 23.11
CA ASP A 124 -5.50 2.09 23.99
C ASP A 124 -4.68 3.10 23.17
N ASP A 125 -4.92 4.41 23.34
CA ASP A 125 -4.12 5.47 22.69
C ASP A 125 -2.63 5.37 23.05
N GLY A 126 -1.77 5.60 22.07
CA GLY A 126 -0.33 5.71 22.25
C GLY A 126 0.49 5.15 21.11
N LEU A 127 1.76 4.89 21.41
CA LEU A 127 2.71 4.33 20.46
C LEU A 127 2.99 2.87 20.80
N PHE A 128 3.02 2.01 19.78
CA PHE A 128 3.15 0.57 19.96
C PHE A 128 4.26 0.00 19.08
N VAL A 129 4.79 -1.13 19.52
CA VAL A 129 5.78 -1.93 18.81
C VAL A 129 5.42 -3.40 18.91
N GLY A 130 5.66 -4.14 17.83
CA GLY A 130 5.47 -5.58 17.76
C GLY A 130 6.45 -6.27 16.83
N MET A 131 6.53 -7.59 16.96
CA MET A 131 7.39 -8.44 16.15
C MET A 131 6.65 -8.86 14.88
N ALA A 132 7.32 -8.79 13.74
CA ALA A 132 6.73 -9.09 12.43
C ALA A 132 6.25 -10.54 12.31
N ASP A 133 6.85 -11.44 13.09
CA ASP A 133 6.59 -12.88 13.03
C ASP A 133 5.76 -13.38 14.23
N GLU A 134 5.28 -12.51 15.11
CA GLU A 134 4.56 -12.94 16.32
C GLU A 134 3.41 -11.99 16.63
N LEU A 135 2.32 -12.53 17.19
CA LEU A 135 1.27 -11.71 17.77
C LEU A 135 1.74 -11.23 19.15
N SER A 136 2.69 -10.29 19.15
CA SER A 136 3.35 -9.73 20.32
C SER A 136 3.39 -8.22 20.18
N VAL A 137 2.71 -7.54 21.09
CA VAL A 137 2.57 -6.08 21.09
C VAL A 137 2.97 -5.55 22.45
N ARG A 138 3.69 -4.43 22.48
CA ARG A 138 3.85 -3.62 23.68
C ARG A 138 3.70 -2.14 23.37
N ARG A 139 3.22 -1.40 24.35
CA ARG A 139 3.25 0.07 24.34
C ARG A 139 4.68 0.60 24.52
N ILE A 140 4.96 1.74 23.92
CA ILE A 140 6.21 2.51 24.01
C ILE A 140 5.91 3.79 24.79
N GLY A 141 6.50 3.92 25.98
CA GLY A 141 6.32 5.10 26.82
C GLY A 141 4.88 5.30 27.31
N THR A 142 4.54 6.54 27.64
CA THR A 142 3.21 6.95 28.16
C THR A 142 2.55 8.03 27.31
N MET A 143 3.05 8.22 26.08
CA MET A 143 2.54 9.22 25.16
C MET A 143 1.12 8.90 24.72
N GLU A 144 0.38 9.98 24.49
CA GLU A 144 -1.00 9.99 24.05
C GLU A 144 -1.08 10.81 22.75
N GLY A 145 -2.20 10.69 22.02
CA GLY A 145 -2.53 11.50 20.86
C GLY A 145 -1.63 11.22 19.68
N VAL A 146 -1.24 9.96 19.50
CA VAL A 146 -0.28 9.58 18.46
C VAL A 146 -1.00 9.46 17.12
N TYR A 147 -1.03 10.54 16.34
CA TYR A 147 -1.77 10.55 15.07
C TYR A 147 -0.95 10.00 13.90
N HIS A 148 0.33 10.37 13.83
CA HIS A 148 1.21 10.03 12.70
C HIS A 148 2.47 9.37 13.21
N THR A 149 2.92 8.31 12.57
CA THR A 149 4.20 7.65 12.88
C THR A 149 5.04 7.47 11.62
N LEU A 150 6.33 7.79 11.75
CA LEU A 150 7.33 7.78 10.69
C LEU A 150 8.65 7.27 11.28
N PRO A 151 9.52 6.61 10.49
CA PRO A 151 10.82 6.23 11.00
C PRO A 151 11.70 7.49 11.08
N ALA A 152 12.26 7.74 12.26
CA ALA A 152 13.20 8.84 12.43
C ALA A 152 14.53 8.51 11.74
N LYS A 153 15.10 9.51 11.05
CA LYS A 153 16.37 9.37 10.30
C LYS A 153 17.54 8.98 11.20
N GLU A 154 17.54 9.45 12.43
CA GLU A 154 18.58 9.20 13.45
C GLU A 154 18.26 7.95 14.30
N GLY A 155 17.20 7.21 13.95
CA GLY A 155 16.69 6.08 14.72
C GLY A 155 15.50 6.46 15.61
N GLY A 156 14.66 5.47 15.88
CA GLY A 156 13.45 5.58 16.68
C GLY A 156 12.19 5.96 15.90
N VAL A 157 11.14 6.33 16.63
CA VAL A 157 9.83 6.63 16.05
C VAL A 157 9.60 8.13 16.09
N LEU A 158 9.59 8.76 14.92
CA LEU A 158 9.10 10.12 14.78
C LEU A 158 7.58 10.06 14.76
N TYR A 159 6.92 10.79 15.65
CA TYR A 159 5.46 10.86 15.68
C TYR A 159 4.96 12.27 15.91
N TRP A 160 3.71 12.53 15.50
CA TRP A 160 3.03 13.78 15.81
C TRP A 160 2.03 13.56 16.93
N SER A 161 2.14 14.34 18.02
CA SER A 161 1.10 14.42 19.05
C SER A 161 0.17 15.58 18.79
N GLY A 162 -1.13 15.33 18.95
CA GLY A 162 -2.15 16.37 18.91
C GLY A 162 -2.68 16.79 20.28
N TRP A 163 -2.12 16.29 21.38
CA TRP A 163 -2.49 16.79 22.70
C TRP A 163 -1.98 18.22 22.90
N PRO A 164 -2.78 19.13 23.49
CA PRO A 164 -2.41 20.53 23.61
C PRO A 164 -1.06 20.77 24.30
N GLU A 165 -0.71 19.98 25.31
CA GLU A 165 0.52 20.11 26.09
C GLU A 165 1.76 19.60 25.35
N GLU A 166 1.57 18.67 24.41
CA GLU A 166 2.64 17.98 23.68
C GLU A 166 2.54 18.21 22.16
N GLN A 167 1.79 19.22 21.73
CA GLN A 167 1.43 19.37 20.32
C GLN A 167 2.66 19.59 19.43
N GLY A 168 2.91 18.64 18.54
CA GLY A 168 4.00 18.73 17.58
C GLY A 168 4.69 17.41 17.29
N TRP A 169 5.77 17.50 16.51
CA TRP A 169 6.60 16.34 16.18
C TRP A 169 7.60 16.03 17.29
N MET A 170 7.68 14.74 17.65
CA MET A 170 8.53 14.20 18.69
C MET A 170 9.20 12.91 18.22
N ILE A 171 10.32 12.55 18.85
CA ILE A 171 11.00 11.28 18.59
C ILE A 171 10.98 10.46 19.87
N ALA A 172 10.40 9.27 19.79
CA ALA A 172 10.40 8.26 20.84
C ALA A 172 11.54 7.26 20.59
N ASP A 173 12.29 6.94 21.64
CA ASP A 173 13.16 5.76 21.65
C ASP A 173 12.27 4.51 21.79
N PRO A 174 12.26 3.60 20.80
CA PRO A 174 11.39 2.44 20.82
C PRO A 174 11.81 1.42 21.87
N ALA A 175 13.05 1.46 22.39
CA ALA A 175 13.49 0.57 23.47
C ALA A 175 12.99 1.07 24.82
N THR A 176 13.27 2.34 25.15
CA THR A 176 13.03 2.89 26.49
C THR A 176 11.68 3.60 26.63
N GLY A 177 11.06 4.01 25.53
CA GLY A 177 9.90 4.89 25.51
C GLY A 177 10.19 6.33 25.91
N LEU A 178 11.46 6.69 26.08
CA LEU A 178 11.85 8.05 26.41
C LEU A 178 11.77 8.95 25.17
N LEU A 179 11.33 10.19 25.41
CA LEU A 179 11.32 11.24 24.41
C LEU A 179 12.72 11.84 24.25
N SER A 180 13.13 12.03 22.99
CA SER A 180 14.29 12.87 22.69
C SER A 180 13.96 14.32 23.04
N SER A 181 14.82 14.96 23.84
CA SER A 181 14.68 16.37 24.24
C SER A 181 14.72 17.39 23.09
N ALA A 182 15.10 16.96 21.89
CA ALA A 182 15.06 17.81 20.70
C ALA A 182 13.63 17.84 20.13
N GLY A 183 12.81 18.78 20.60
CA GLY A 183 11.51 19.07 20.00
C GLY A 183 11.67 19.28 18.49
N VAL A 184 11.03 18.43 17.67
CA VAL A 184 11.26 18.39 16.22
C VAL A 184 10.50 19.51 15.48
N GLY A 185 9.64 20.23 16.20
CA GLY A 185 9.00 21.47 15.78
C GLY A 185 7.69 21.65 16.53
N ALA A 186 7.63 22.63 17.44
CA ALA A 186 6.38 23.07 18.03
C ALA A 186 5.60 23.93 17.02
N GLY A 187 4.28 23.78 16.96
CA GLY A 187 3.41 24.64 16.13
C GLY A 187 3.32 24.27 14.65
N VAL A 188 3.79 23.09 14.25
CA VAL A 188 3.57 22.53 12.90
C VAL A 188 2.48 21.46 12.95
N THR A 189 1.66 21.39 11.90
CA THR A 189 0.56 20.42 11.82
C THR A 189 1.07 19.00 11.58
N SER A 190 0.23 17.98 11.82
CA SER A 190 0.52 16.57 11.50
C SER A 190 0.84 16.34 10.01
N TRP A 191 0.47 17.28 9.15
CA TRP A 191 0.70 17.25 7.71
C TRP A 191 2.01 17.93 7.29
N GLN A 192 2.64 18.69 8.19
CA GLN A 192 3.91 19.38 7.97
C GLN A 192 5.07 18.53 8.50
N VAL A 193 5.31 17.41 7.82
CA VAL A 193 6.34 16.44 8.18
C VAL A 193 7.75 17.09 8.17
N PRO A 194 8.56 16.96 9.25
CA PRO A 194 9.91 17.51 9.34
C PRO A 194 10.87 16.68 8.48
N ARG A 195 10.95 17.01 7.19
CA ARG A 195 11.59 16.15 6.16
C ARG A 195 13.05 15.79 6.46
N ASN A 196 13.80 16.70 7.09
CA ASN A 196 15.19 16.45 7.48
C ASN A 196 15.34 15.41 8.61
N LYS A 197 14.23 15.01 9.25
CA LYS A 197 14.17 14.05 10.34
C LYS A 197 13.51 12.72 9.98
N VAL A 198 13.01 12.55 8.75
CA VAL A 198 12.32 11.33 8.31
C VAL A 198 13.20 10.46 7.44
N LYS A 199 13.08 9.14 7.63
CA LYS A 199 13.52 8.12 6.69
C LYS A 199 12.30 7.57 5.97
N SER A 200 12.22 7.70 4.65
CA SER A 200 11.07 7.17 3.90
C SER A 200 11.15 5.64 3.78
N GLN A 201 10.02 4.96 4.01
CA GLN A 201 9.80 3.53 3.73
C GLN A 201 8.81 3.30 2.58
N CYS A 202 8.39 4.39 1.94
CA CYS A 202 7.58 4.40 0.73
C CYS A 202 8.33 5.20 -0.34
N LEU A 203 9.37 4.58 -0.90
CA LEU A 203 10.31 5.24 -1.80
C LEU A 203 9.65 5.53 -3.15
N GLN A 204 9.86 6.74 -3.67
CA GLN A 204 9.48 7.09 -5.05
C GLN A 204 10.66 6.97 -6.01
N GLN A 205 11.88 6.80 -5.50
CA GLN A 205 13.07 6.62 -6.32
C GLN A 205 14.08 5.72 -5.61
N VAL A 206 14.63 4.75 -6.35
CA VAL A 206 15.71 3.88 -5.92
C VAL A 206 16.70 3.73 -7.06
N GLY A 207 17.91 4.26 -6.89
CA GLY A 207 18.90 4.30 -7.97
C GLY A 207 18.35 5.01 -9.22
N LYS A 208 18.27 4.27 -10.33
CA LYS A 208 17.73 4.75 -11.62
C LYS A 208 16.23 4.49 -11.79
N THR A 209 15.62 3.72 -10.87
CA THR A 209 14.19 3.40 -10.90
C THR A 209 13.42 4.51 -10.21
N ARG A 210 12.41 5.06 -10.86
CA ARG A 210 11.55 6.11 -10.31
C ARG A 210 10.08 5.78 -10.52
N LEU A 211 9.30 5.92 -9.46
CA LEU A 211 7.84 5.83 -9.48
C LEU A 211 7.29 7.25 -9.45
N MET A 212 6.39 7.57 -10.38
CA MET A 212 5.85 8.92 -10.49
C MET A 212 4.42 8.91 -11.02
N ALA A 213 3.65 9.90 -10.57
CA ALA A 213 2.42 10.28 -11.26
C ALA A 213 2.75 10.86 -12.65
N SER A 214 1.93 10.52 -13.62
CA SER A 214 1.98 10.97 -14.99
C SER A 214 0.57 11.32 -15.45
N ARG A 215 0.46 12.23 -16.42
CA ARG A 215 -0.82 12.59 -17.05
C ARG A 215 -0.76 12.24 -18.51
N SER A 216 -1.79 11.56 -19.00
CA SER A 216 -2.04 11.34 -20.43
C SER A 216 -3.47 11.78 -20.69
N GLY A 217 -3.64 12.98 -21.24
CA GLY A 217 -4.93 13.67 -21.21
C GLY A 217 -5.34 14.06 -19.79
N ASP A 218 -6.63 13.88 -19.48
CA ASP A 218 -7.22 14.24 -18.19
C ASP A 218 -7.08 13.14 -17.12
N GLU A 219 -6.66 11.93 -17.51
CA GLU A 219 -6.54 10.82 -16.59
C GLU A 219 -5.11 10.70 -16.02
N PRO A 220 -4.95 10.88 -14.70
CA PRO A 220 -3.68 10.62 -14.07
C PRO A 220 -3.46 9.11 -13.92
N HIS A 221 -2.24 8.69 -14.21
CA HIS A 221 -1.79 7.30 -14.08
C HIS A 221 -0.40 7.28 -13.43
N TRP A 222 -0.05 6.15 -12.82
CA TRP A 222 1.25 5.96 -12.21
C TRP A 222 2.18 5.20 -13.15
N VAL A 223 3.43 5.64 -13.22
CA VAL A 223 4.45 5.09 -14.12
C VAL A 223 5.70 4.77 -13.33
N ILE A 224 6.24 3.60 -13.59
CA ILE A 224 7.61 3.22 -13.23
C ILE A 224 8.52 3.59 -14.40
N GLN A 225 9.49 4.45 -14.15
CA GLN A 225 10.59 4.72 -15.06
C GLN A 225 11.81 3.89 -14.64
N SER A 226 12.28 3.00 -15.50
CA SER A 226 13.41 2.10 -15.28
C SER A 226 14.20 1.98 -16.58
N GLY A 227 15.53 2.07 -16.53
CA GLY A 227 16.36 1.95 -17.75
C GLY A 227 16.09 2.97 -18.88
N GLY A 228 15.42 4.09 -18.57
CA GLY A 228 14.98 5.07 -19.58
C GLY A 228 13.63 4.74 -20.23
N GLU A 229 13.07 3.57 -19.94
CA GLU A 229 11.73 3.18 -20.34
C GLU A 229 10.69 3.59 -19.30
N ARG A 230 9.42 3.63 -19.71
CA ARG A 230 8.28 4.03 -18.89
C ARG A 230 7.24 2.91 -18.95
N HIS A 231 6.89 2.38 -17.78
CA HIS A 231 5.98 1.27 -17.62
C HIS A 231 4.81 1.73 -16.75
N PRO A 232 3.61 1.95 -17.32
CA PRO A 232 2.45 2.29 -16.51
C PRO A 232 2.07 1.11 -15.61
N LEU A 233 1.59 1.41 -14.40
CA LEU A 233 1.06 0.38 -13.51
C LEU A 233 -0.15 -0.30 -14.15
N SER A 234 -0.32 -1.61 -13.90
CA SER A 234 -1.41 -2.41 -14.49
C SER A 234 -2.80 -2.03 -13.98
N MET A 235 -2.89 -1.30 -12.86
CA MET A 235 -4.13 -0.84 -12.25
C MET A 235 -3.94 0.58 -11.72
N LYS A 236 -5.04 1.34 -11.62
CA LYS A 236 -5.06 2.65 -10.97
C LYS A 236 -4.90 2.48 -9.46
N PRO A 237 -3.81 3.00 -8.85
CA PRO A 237 -3.66 2.98 -7.41
C PRO A 237 -4.72 3.83 -6.73
N TYR A 238 -5.16 3.37 -5.57
CA TYR A 238 -5.81 4.21 -4.59
C TYR A 238 -4.78 5.18 -4.01
N VAL A 239 -5.13 6.46 -4.04
CA VAL A 239 -4.33 7.56 -3.49
C VAL A 239 -5.26 8.38 -2.61
N PHE A 240 -4.77 8.77 -1.43
CA PHE A 240 -5.56 9.55 -0.45
C PHE A 240 -4.87 10.88 -0.12
N GLY A 241 -5.61 12.00 -0.29
CA GLY A 241 -5.21 13.36 0.08
C GLY A 241 -5.56 14.43 -0.97
N GLU A 242 -5.86 15.66 -0.55
CA GLU A 242 -6.43 16.74 -1.39
C GLU A 242 -5.55 17.23 -2.56
N ASP A 243 -4.26 16.91 -2.55
CA ASP A 243 -3.30 17.19 -3.63
C ASP A 243 -2.85 15.88 -4.32
N GLU A 244 -3.80 15.05 -4.76
CA GLU A 244 -3.67 13.66 -5.23
C GLU A 244 -2.52 13.36 -6.24
N PHE A 245 -1.88 14.37 -6.82
CA PHE A 245 -0.83 14.23 -7.84
C PHE A 245 0.35 15.19 -7.66
N ALA A 246 0.54 15.77 -6.48
CA ALA A 246 1.73 16.59 -6.27
C ALA A 246 2.99 15.70 -6.36
N PRO A 247 4.01 16.06 -7.15
CA PRO A 247 5.22 15.26 -7.39
C PRO A 247 6.13 15.17 -6.15
N ASP A 248 5.68 15.68 -5.02
CA ASP A 248 6.42 15.68 -3.77
C ASP A 248 6.30 14.31 -3.13
N GLU A 249 7.43 13.64 -2.99
CA GLU A 249 7.63 12.40 -2.24
C GLU A 249 7.20 12.47 -0.76
N HIS A 250 6.53 13.52 -0.31
CA HIS A 250 6.01 13.66 1.05
C HIS A 250 4.51 14.02 1.11
N LYS A 251 3.83 14.15 -0.04
CA LYS A 251 2.38 14.40 -0.10
C LYS A 251 1.62 13.08 -0.27
N GLY A 252 0.60 12.90 0.56
CA GLY A 252 -0.26 11.71 0.61
C GLY A 252 0.35 10.54 1.39
N MET A 253 -0.39 10.01 2.35
CA MET A 253 0.03 8.84 3.16
C MET A 253 -0.17 7.52 2.42
N VAL A 254 -1.09 7.53 1.44
CA VAL A 254 -1.50 6.37 0.68
C VAL A 254 -1.14 6.60 -0.78
N ARG A 255 -0.11 5.89 -1.24
CA ARG A 255 0.37 5.96 -2.62
C ARG A 255 1.22 4.73 -2.95
N PRO A 256 1.53 4.49 -4.23
CA PRO A 256 2.48 3.45 -4.61
C PRO A 256 3.87 3.66 -3.98
N CYS A 257 4.57 2.56 -3.67
CA CYS A 257 5.85 2.56 -2.98
C CYS A 257 6.82 1.56 -3.63
N LEU A 258 8.02 1.99 -4.00
CA LEU A 258 9.11 1.08 -4.38
C LEU A 258 9.69 0.38 -3.14
N SER A 259 10.07 -0.89 -3.31
CA SER A 259 10.89 -1.60 -2.33
C SER A 259 12.28 -0.95 -2.20
N PRO A 260 13.01 -1.17 -1.08
CA PRO A 260 14.35 -0.60 -0.87
C PRO A 260 15.38 -0.92 -1.96
N ASP A 261 15.23 -2.05 -2.64
CA ASP A 261 16.09 -2.47 -3.76
C ASP A 261 15.59 -1.99 -5.13
N GLY A 262 14.43 -1.33 -5.18
CA GLY A 262 13.80 -0.82 -6.40
C GLY A 262 13.28 -1.90 -7.34
N LYS A 263 13.21 -3.17 -6.90
CA LYS A 263 12.79 -4.31 -7.73
C LYS A 263 11.32 -4.66 -7.60
N LYS A 264 10.63 -4.12 -6.60
CA LYS A 264 9.18 -4.32 -6.41
C LYS A 264 8.49 -2.97 -6.22
N VAL A 265 7.20 -2.95 -6.56
CA VAL A 265 6.28 -1.88 -6.23
C VAL A 265 5.12 -2.47 -5.42
N ALA A 266 4.71 -1.76 -4.38
CA ALA A 266 3.48 -2.04 -3.63
C ALA A 266 2.52 -0.86 -3.76
N PHE A 267 1.23 -1.12 -3.91
CA PHE A 267 0.19 -0.09 -3.95
C PHE A 267 -1.18 -0.66 -3.56
N PHE A 268 -2.07 0.20 -3.10
CA PHE A 268 -3.46 -0.18 -2.86
C PHE A 268 -4.31 0.08 -4.10
N VAL A 269 -5.40 -0.66 -4.23
CA VAL A 269 -6.47 -0.46 -5.23
C VAL A 269 -7.79 -0.43 -4.48
N ALA A 270 -8.66 0.53 -4.79
CA ALA A 270 -9.98 0.60 -4.16
C ALA A 270 -10.81 -0.64 -4.52
N GLY A 271 -11.43 -1.26 -3.52
CA GLY A 271 -12.38 -2.36 -3.66
C GLY A 271 -13.84 -1.89 -3.60
N GLU A 272 -14.74 -2.82 -3.35
CA GLU A 272 -16.15 -2.49 -3.06
C GLU A 272 -16.29 -2.04 -1.60
N GLY A 273 -17.10 -1.00 -1.37
CA GLY A 273 -17.27 -0.42 -0.04
C GLY A 273 -15.95 0.08 0.54
N GLU A 274 -15.69 -0.24 1.80
CA GLU A 274 -14.50 0.18 2.55
C GLU A 274 -13.45 -0.94 2.57
N THR A 275 -13.18 -1.47 1.37
CA THR A 275 -12.18 -2.50 1.16
C THR A 275 -11.07 -2.02 0.22
N PHE A 276 -9.86 -2.51 0.47
CA PHE A 276 -8.69 -2.17 -0.33
C PHE A 276 -7.94 -3.42 -0.74
N GLY A 277 -7.54 -3.48 -1.99
CA GLY A 277 -6.64 -4.49 -2.51
C GLY A 277 -5.18 -4.05 -2.42
N LEU A 278 -4.35 -4.66 -1.57
CA LEU A 278 -2.89 -4.54 -1.70
C LEU A 278 -2.44 -5.29 -2.95
N ARG A 279 -1.58 -4.64 -3.74
CA ARG A 279 -0.91 -5.19 -4.92
C ARG A 279 0.58 -5.09 -4.70
N ILE A 280 1.30 -6.18 -4.95
CA ILE A 280 2.76 -6.20 -4.99
C ILE A 280 3.19 -6.82 -6.32
N GLY A 281 4.04 -6.13 -7.07
CA GLY A 281 4.52 -6.60 -8.36
C GLY A 281 5.99 -6.26 -8.60
N ALA A 282 6.61 -6.99 -9.53
CA ALA A 282 7.98 -6.72 -9.95
C ALA A 282 8.07 -5.42 -10.78
N VAL A 283 9.19 -4.72 -10.63
CA VAL A 283 9.61 -3.59 -11.47
C VAL A 283 10.35 -4.16 -12.69
N PRO A 284 10.00 -3.75 -13.93
CA PRO A 284 10.69 -4.16 -15.16
C PRO A 284 12.17 -3.70 -15.24
#